data_AF-A0AAU3TG48-F1
#
_entry.id   AF-A0AAU3TG48-F1
#
_cell.length_a   1.000
_cell.length_b   1.000
_cell.length_c   1.000
_cell.angle_alpha   90.00
_cell.angle_beta   90.00
_cell.angle_gamma   90.00
#
_symmetry.space_group_name_H-M   'P 1'
#
loop_
_entity.id
_entity.type
_entity.pdbx_description
1 polymer ?
#
loop_
_entity_poly.entity_id
_entity_poly.type
_entity_poly.pdbx_seq_one_letter_code
_entity_poly.pdbx_strand_id
1 'polypeptide(L)'
;MQLTRSRARWASALTAVAALAAGATALAPAAQAAPAAGPSPVAASSARSTDVVFSNSTSQQLTRVSSDLPHGCWNNDALPPDYIAKGITTSWGSRSCGMLTGTEGYTTYRVTATGQPIKIHWNNPYAGSNSYSCEAPTGYACTRTGGGGDNATVNFTLTGGPAAFAARAASTEMTAQAARSTAVRVINNSGTLLARTGAGLSHGIWTANSLPPSLINPGAGASWASESEGFMTGTEGYANYTMAGGGTVSIRWDNPFSGSNKYECQVPAPHRCTTSGGAGDNAYVTFAVN
;
A
#
# COMPACT_ATOMS: atom_id res chain seq x y z
N MET A 1 -35.77 90.45 -50.29
CA MET A 1 -35.59 89.16 -51.00
C MET A 1 -36.23 88.08 -50.13
N GLN A 2 -37.12 87.27 -50.70
CA GLN A 2 -38.30 86.67 -50.07
C GLN A 2 -38.07 85.73 -48.87
N LEU A 3 -38.88 85.94 -47.82
CA LEU A 3 -39.21 84.98 -46.77
C LEU A 3 -40.58 84.37 -47.10
N THR A 4 -40.67 83.06 -47.30
CA THR A 4 -41.95 82.35 -47.35
C THR A 4 -41.85 80.91 -46.86
N ARG A 5 -42.81 80.61 -45.97
CA ARG A 5 -43.62 79.38 -45.89
C ARG A 5 -43.03 78.15 -45.19
N SER A 6 -43.55 77.99 -43.98
CA SER A 6 -44.16 76.77 -43.44
C SER A 6 -44.73 75.80 -44.49
N ARG A 7 -44.49 74.49 -44.28
CA ARG A 7 -45.52 73.43 -44.27
C ARG A 7 -44.93 72.08 -43.87
N ALA A 8 -45.74 71.33 -43.12
CA ALA A 8 -45.56 69.97 -42.67
C ALA A 8 -45.33 68.95 -43.79
N ARG A 9 -44.79 67.77 -43.45
CA ARG A 9 -45.47 66.46 -43.55
C ARG A 9 -44.51 65.28 -43.24
N TRP A 10 -45.00 64.38 -42.39
CA TRP A 10 -45.08 62.91 -42.53
C TRP A 10 -43.81 62.03 -42.52
N ALA A 11 -43.85 61.12 -41.54
CA ALA A 11 -43.73 59.66 -41.67
C ALA A 11 -42.36 58.97 -41.88
N SER A 12 -42.18 57.98 -41.01
CA SER A 12 -41.60 56.64 -41.24
C SER A 12 -40.08 56.45 -41.25
N ALA A 13 -39.67 55.77 -40.17
CA ALA A 13 -38.90 54.52 -40.15
C ALA A 13 -37.43 54.47 -40.62
N LEU A 14 -36.60 54.26 -39.58
CA LEU A 14 -35.50 53.30 -39.46
C LEU A 14 -34.18 53.52 -40.20
N THR A 15 -33.12 53.19 -39.43
CA THR A 15 -31.68 53.01 -39.75
C THR A 15 -30.85 54.29 -39.85
N ALA A 16 -29.59 54.35 -39.41
CA ALA A 16 -28.80 53.61 -38.44
C ALA A 16 -27.49 54.40 -38.27
N VAL A 17 -26.68 53.99 -37.28
CA VAL A 17 -25.23 54.20 -37.19
C VAL A 17 -24.71 55.56 -36.69
N ALA A 18 -23.87 55.43 -35.66
CA ALA A 18 -22.63 56.16 -35.35
C ALA A 18 -22.67 56.73 -33.92
N ALA A 19 -21.64 56.70 -33.11
CA ALA A 19 -20.34 56.02 -33.05
C ALA A 19 -19.74 56.45 -31.70
N LEU A 20 -18.60 55.84 -31.31
CA LEU A 20 -17.66 56.29 -30.28
C LEU A 20 -18.05 55.84 -28.85
N ALA A 21 -17.20 55.24 -28.03
CA ALA A 21 -15.74 55.14 -28.10
C ALA A 21 -15.22 53.98 -27.22
N ALA A 22 -14.01 53.54 -27.61
CA ALA A 22 -12.88 53.18 -26.75
C ALA A 22 -12.98 52.04 -25.73
N GLY A 23 -12.03 51.11 -25.83
CA GLY A 23 -11.57 50.30 -24.71
C GLY A 23 -11.10 48.92 -25.12
N ALA A 24 -9.87 48.82 -25.63
CA ALA A 24 -9.21 47.53 -25.80
C ALA A 24 -8.86 46.94 -24.42
N THR A 25 -9.55 45.87 -24.02
CA THR A 25 -9.06 44.93 -23.00
C THR A 25 -9.01 43.56 -23.63
N ALA A 26 -7.83 42.94 -23.57
CA ALA A 26 -7.48 41.67 -24.16
C ALA A 26 -8.53 40.57 -23.88
N LEU A 27 -9.00 39.90 -24.94
CA LEU A 27 -9.72 38.64 -24.84
C LEU A 27 -8.70 37.54 -24.53
N ALA A 28 -8.55 37.17 -23.26
CA ALA A 28 -8.26 35.78 -22.94
C ALA A 28 -9.52 34.98 -23.31
N PRO A 29 -9.43 33.81 -23.98
CA PRO A 29 -10.59 32.93 -24.05
C PRO A 29 -10.96 32.58 -22.61
N ALA A 30 -12.15 33.00 -22.19
CA ALA A 30 -12.76 32.49 -20.99
C ALA A 30 -12.86 30.97 -21.18
N ALA A 31 -11.93 30.24 -20.56
CA ALA A 31 -12.11 28.83 -20.30
C ALA A 31 -13.46 28.74 -19.58
N GLN A 32 -14.47 28.24 -20.28
CA GLN A 32 -15.71 27.83 -19.65
C GLN A 32 -15.30 26.90 -18.52
N ALA A 33 -15.42 27.41 -17.30
CA ALA A 33 -15.27 26.62 -16.11
C ALA A 33 -16.26 25.47 -16.27
N ALA A 34 -15.73 24.29 -16.59
CA ALA A 34 -16.46 23.06 -16.39
C ALA A 34 -17.04 23.15 -14.96
N PRO A 35 -18.33 22.85 -14.76
CA PRO A 35 -18.88 22.85 -13.42
C PRO A 35 -17.94 22.00 -12.57
N ALA A 36 -17.43 22.61 -11.50
CA ALA A 36 -16.59 21.92 -10.53
C ALA A 36 -17.28 20.59 -10.24
N ALA A 37 -16.60 19.49 -10.55
CA ALA A 37 -17.06 18.18 -10.17
C ALA A 37 -17.32 18.25 -8.67
N GLY A 38 -18.60 18.32 -8.30
CA GLY A 38 -19.02 18.12 -6.94
C GLY A 38 -18.44 16.79 -6.47
N PRO A 39 -18.19 16.62 -5.17
CA PRO A 39 -17.69 15.35 -4.66
C PRO A 39 -18.58 14.22 -5.19
N SER A 40 -17.97 13.27 -5.89
CA SER A 40 -18.66 12.08 -6.39
C SER A 40 -19.42 11.42 -5.24
N PRO A 41 -20.70 11.05 -5.42
CA PRO A 41 -21.51 10.58 -4.31
C PRO A 41 -21.26 9.07 -4.07
N VAL A 42 -20.07 8.68 -3.60
CA VAL A 42 -19.88 7.32 -3.02
C VAL A 42 -18.74 7.30 -1.99
N ALA A 43 -18.81 8.13 -0.95
CA ALA A 43 -18.21 7.78 0.33
C ALA A 43 -19.35 7.35 1.27
N ALA A 44 -19.96 6.20 0.99
CA ALA A 44 -20.75 5.53 2.01
C ALA A 44 -19.78 5.20 3.15
N SER A 45 -19.82 5.99 4.24
CA SER A 45 -19.39 5.53 5.56
C SER A 45 -20.03 4.17 5.75
N SER A 46 -19.24 3.10 5.74
CA SER A 46 -19.76 1.77 5.98
C SER A 46 -20.54 1.75 7.28
N ALA A 47 -21.65 1.03 7.33
CA ALA A 47 -22.43 0.89 8.57
C ALA A 47 -21.61 0.22 9.68
N ARG A 48 -20.67 -0.67 9.30
CA ARG A 48 -19.72 -1.31 10.21
C ARG A 48 -18.31 -1.27 9.63
N SER A 49 -17.31 -1.01 10.45
CA SER A 49 -15.89 -1.20 10.10
C SER A 49 -15.09 -1.79 11.24
N THR A 50 -14.00 -2.47 10.91
CA THR A 50 -13.00 -2.92 11.88
C THR A 50 -11.61 -2.61 11.34
N ASP A 51 -10.86 -1.80 12.07
CA ASP A 51 -9.42 -1.66 11.88
C ASP A 51 -8.70 -2.50 12.93
N VAL A 52 -7.92 -3.46 12.46
CA VAL A 52 -7.06 -4.31 13.28
C VAL A 52 -5.69 -3.66 13.33
N VAL A 53 -5.22 -3.35 14.54
CA VAL A 53 -3.83 -2.96 14.80
C VAL A 53 -3.15 -4.15 15.47
N PHE A 54 -2.11 -4.69 14.85
CA PHE A 54 -1.37 -5.82 15.37
C PHE A 54 0.08 -5.45 15.65
N SER A 55 0.48 -5.58 16.91
CA SER A 55 1.84 -5.36 17.38
C SER A 55 2.55 -6.69 17.61
N ASN A 56 3.57 -6.96 16.79
CA ASN A 56 4.50 -8.05 17.02
C ASN A 56 5.60 -7.59 17.98
N SER A 57 5.37 -7.70 19.28
CA SER A 57 6.36 -7.40 20.32
C SER A 57 7.28 -8.59 20.63
N THR A 58 7.38 -9.57 19.73
CA THR A 58 8.30 -10.70 19.84
C THR A 58 9.62 -10.41 19.14
N SER A 59 10.63 -11.26 19.36
CA SER A 59 11.90 -11.20 18.63
C SER A 59 11.85 -11.91 17.26
N GLN A 60 10.67 -12.36 16.81
CA GLN A 60 10.51 -13.21 15.64
C GLN A 60 9.81 -12.47 14.50
N GLN A 61 10.17 -12.80 13.27
CA GLN A 61 9.39 -12.40 12.09
C GLN A 61 8.18 -13.31 11.91
N LEU A 62 7.09 -12.73 11.44
CA LEU A 62 5.87 -13.43 11.07
C LEU A 62 5.68 -13.42 9.56
N THR A 63 5.15 -14.51 9.02
CA THR A 63 4.76 -14.65 7.61
C THR A 63 3.28 -15.01 7.52
N ARG A 64 2.52 -14.30 6.70
CA ARG A 64 1.09 -14.54 6.49
C ARG A 64 0.93 -15.86 5.74
N VAL A 65 0.04 -16.70 6.26
CA VAL A 65 -0.35 -17.97 5.67
C VAL A 65 -1.64 -17.80 4.89
N SER A 66 -2.62 -17.12 5.46
CA SER A 66 -3.93 -16.90 4.83
C SER A 66 -4.64 -15.70 5.44
N SER A 67 -5.57 -15.13 4.67
CA SER A 67 -6.52 -14.12 5.13
C SER A 67 -7.77 -14.19 4.27
N ASP A 68 -8.92 -14.00 4.89
CA ASP A 68 -10.20 -14.01 4.19
C ASP A 68 -11.26 -13.20 4.95
N LEU A 69 -12.30 -12.78 4.25
CA LEU A 69 -13.47 -12.11 4.78
C LEU A 69 -14.74 -12.90 4.43
N PRO A 70 -15.26 -13.76 5.33
CA PRO A 70 -16.59 -14.34 5.14
C PRO A 70 -17.67 -13.28 4.93
N HIS A 71 -17.50 -12.09 5.53
CA HIS A 71 -18.40 -10.96 5.37
C HIS A 71 -17.67 -9.63 5.26
N GLY A 72 -18.19 -8.76 4.38
CA GLY A 72 -17.65 -7.43 4.14
C GLY A 72 -16.58 -7.40 3.07
N CYS A 73 -15.87 -6.29 3.02
CA CYS A 73 -14.84 -5.99 2.04
C CYS A 73 -13.63 -5.38 2.75
N TRP A 74 -12.43 -5.61 2.23
CA TRP A 74 -11.24 -4.91 2.73
C TRP A 74 -11.37 -3.38 2.52
N ASN A 75 -10.81 -2.60 3.43
CA ASN A 75 -10.79 -1.15 3.36
C ASN A 75 -9.75 -0.71 2.32
N ASN A 76 -10.11 -0.26 1.12
CA ASN A 76 -9.16 0.27 0.12
C ASN A 76 -7.88 -0.58 -0.02
N ASP A 77 -8.04 -1.92 -0.10
CA ASP A 77 -6.94 -2.88 -0.16
C ASP A 77 -5.99 -2.91 1.06
N ALA A 78 -6.44 -2.41 2.21
CA ALA A 78 -5.78 -2.56 3.52
C ALA A 78 -5.88 -4.01 4.00
N LEU A 79 -5.22 -4.89 3.27
CA LEU A 79 -5.03 -6.30 3.55
C LEU A 79 -4.00 -6.47 4.67
N PRO A 80 -4.10 -7.53 5.49
CA PRO A 80 -3.07 -7.92 6.41
C PRO A 80 -1.74 -8.09 5.66
N PRO A 81 -0.60 -7.54 6.12
CA PRO A 81 0.67 -7.66 5.39
C PRO A 81 1.16 -9.11 5.31
N ASP A 82 1.88 -9.47 4.24
CA ASP A 82 2.48 -10.80 4.14
C ASP A 82 3.57 -11.06 5.18
N TYR A 83 4.17 -10.01 5.73
CA TYR A 83 5.18 -10.12 6.79
C TYR A 83 4.96 -9.07 7.85
N ILE A 84 5.22 -9.47 9.08
CA ILE A 84 5.29 -8.56 10.22
C ILE A 84 6.63 -8.82 10.89
N ALA A 85 7.55 -7.88 10.77
CA ALA A 85 8.88 -8.02 11.35
C ALA A 85 8.83 -7.93 12.89
N LYS A 86 9.93 -8.34 13.54
CA LYS A 86 10.07 -8.27 15.00
C LYS A 86 9.94 -6.82 15.51
N GLY A 87 9.23 -6.62 16.61
CA GLY A 87 9.00 -5.30 17.20
C GLY A 87 8.07 -4.37 16.41
N ILE A 88 7.47 -4.81 15.30
CA ILE A 88 6.67 -3.93 14.42
C ILE A 88 5.18 -3.98 14.74
N THR A 89 4.56 -2.81 14.67
CA THR A 89 3.10 -2.66 14.67
C THR A 89 2.61 -2.33 13.27
N THR A 90 1.58 -3.03 12.81
CA THR A 90 0.92 -2.80 11.52
C THR A 90 -0.59 -2.70 11.71
N SER A 91 -1.29 -2.23 10.69
CA SER A 91 -2.74 -2.25 10.66
C SER A 91 -3.30 -2.74 9.33
N TRP A 92 -4.50 -3.33 9.38
CA TRP A 92 -5.33 -3.67 8.25
C TRP A 92 -6.79 -3.48 8.64
N GLY A 93 -7.71 -3.45 7.68
CA GLY A 93 -9.09 -3.17 8.03
C GLY A 93 -10.09 -3.66 7.01
N SER A 94 -11.30 -3.91 7.50
CA SER A 94 -12.43 -4.33 6.71
C SER A 94 -13.69 -3.54 7.06
N ARG A 95 -14.66 -3.55 6.16
CA ARG A 95 -15.92 -2.82 6.28
C ARG A 95 -17.09 -3.60 5.73
N SER A 96 -18.29 -3.31 6.23
CA SER A 96 -19.53 -3.79 5.64
C SER A 96 -19.67 -3.22 4.23
N CYS A 97 -19.93 -4.09 3.25
CA CYS A 97 -20.23 -3.70 1.86
C CYS A 97 -21.51 -4.36 1.31
N GLY A 98 -22.23 -5.13 2.14
CA GLY A 98 -23.54 -5.70 1.84
C GLY A 98 -24.67 -5.06 2.64
N MET A 99 -25.90 -5.14 2.13
CA MET A 99 -27.10 -4.62 2.79
C MET A 99 -27.37 -5.36 4.11
N LEU A 100 -27.49 -4.63 5.23
CA LEU A 100 -27.72 -5.19 6.57
C LEU A 100 -26.67 -6.25 7.00
N THR A 101 -25.43 -6.09 6.53
CA THR A 101 -24.31 -6.97 6.89
C THR A 101 -23.28 -6.26 7.74
N GLY A 102 -22.52 -7.04 8.51
CA GLY A 102 -21.35 -6.58 9.24
C GLY A 102 -20.06 -6.79 8.44
N THR A 103 -18.94 -6.83 9.16
CA THR A 103 -17.67 -7.32 8.61
C THR A 103 -17.08 -8.39 9.52
N GLU A 104 -16.62 -9.48 8.92
CA GLU A 104 -15.98 -10.59 9.61
C GLU A 104 -14.79 -11.03 8.80
N GLY A 105 -13.69 -11.33 9.50
CA GLY A 105 -12.46 -11.75 8.87
C GLY A 105 -11.54 -12.50 9.78
N TYR A 106 -10.57 -13.16 9.17
CA TYR A 106 -9.45 -13.76 9.88
C TYR A 106 -8.15 -13.57 9.13
N THR A 107 -7.06 -13.76 9.86
CA THR A 107 -5.71 -13.83 9.32
C THR A 107 -4.90 -14.83 10.12
N THR A 108 -4.22 -15.73 9.41
CA THR A 108 -3.27 -16.65 10.02
C THR A 108 -1.87 -16.21 9.62
N TYR A 109 -1.02 -15.98 10.61
CA TYR A 109 0.42 -15.87 10.47
C TYR A 109 1.10 -17.16 10.93
N ARG A 110 2.35 -17.35 10.54
CA ARG A 110 3.28 -18.28 11.16
C ARG A 110 4.51 -17.54 11.64
N VAL A 111 5.08 -17.99 12.75
CA VAL A 111 6.44 -17.61 13.14
C VAL A 111 7.40 -18.14 12.07
N THR A 112 8.14 -17.27 11.39
CA THR A 112 8.97 -17.67 10.23
C THR A 112 9.99 -18.75 10.61
N ALA A 113 10.62 -18.64 11.77
CA ALA A 113 11.65 -19.57 12.23
C ALA A 113 11.12 -20.96 12.64
N THR A 114 9.86 -21.07 13.09
CA THR A 114 9.32 -22.33 13.66
C THR A 114 8.14 -22.89 12.90
N GLY A 115 7.53 -22.10 12.02
CA GLY A 115 6.28 -22.45 11.32
C GLY A 115 5.03 -22.45 12.23
N GLN A 116 5.16 -22.14 13.52
CA GLN A 116 4.03 -22.20 14.46
C GLN A 116 2.97 -21.14 14.12
N PRO A 117 1.68 -21.50 14.10
CA PRO A 117 0.62 -20.60 13.65
C PRO A 117 0.20 -19.61 14.74
N ILE A 118 -0.16 -18.41 14.31
CA ILE A 118 -0.82 -17.36 15.09
C ILE A 118 -2.08 -16.99 14.33
N LYS A 119 -3.26 -17.14 14.93
CA LYS A 119 -4.53 -16.83 14.27
C LYS A 119 -5.18 -15.63 14.90
N ILE A 120 -5.65 -14.71 14.08
CA ILE A 120 -6.37 -13.50 14.47
C ILE A 120 -7.72 -13.54 13.76
N HIS A 121 -8.80 -13.34 14.50
CA HIS A 121 -10.15 -13.27 13.94
C HIS A 121 -10.92 -12.11 14.57
N TRP A 122 -11.76 -11.48 13.76
CA TRP A 122 -12.64 -10.39 14.16
C TRP A 122 -14.01 -10.55 13.50
N ASN A 123 -15.04 -10.13 14.22
CA ASN A 123 -16.40 -10.04 13.72
C ASN A 123 -17.08 -8.81 14.34
N ASN A 124 -17.50 -7.89 13.49
CA ASN A 124 -18.32 -6.72 13.82
C ASN A 124 -19.64 -6.85 13.05
N PRO A 125 -20.65 -7.51 13.64
CA PRO A 125 -21.89 -7.86 12.95
C PRO A 125 -22.78 -6.62 12.75
N TYR A 126 -23.74 -6.71 11.83
CA TYR A 126 -24.73 -5.64 11.63
C TYR A 126 -25.55 -5.36 12.90
N ALA A 127 -25.90 -6.41 13.63
CA ALA A 127 -26.57 -6.37 14.92
C ALA A 127 -25.92 -7.40 15.86
N GLY A 128 -25.74 -7.02 17.13
CA GLY A 128 -25.05 -7.84 18.13
C GLY A 128 -23.80 -7.15 18.65
N SER A 129 -23.01 -7.90 19.42
CA SER A 129 -21.73 -7.43 19.97
C SER A 129 -20.57 -7.85 19.08
N ASN A 130 -19.54 -7.02 19.02
CA ASN A 130 -18.30 -7.37 18.36
C ASN A 130 -17.62 -8.54 19.08
N SER A 131 -16.95 -9.40 18.32
CA SER A 131 -16.18 -10.52 18.85
C SER A 131 -14.82 -10.61 18.18
N TYR A 132 -13.82 -11.05 18.94
CA TYR A 132 -12.42 -11.02 18.55
C TYR A 132 -11.66 -12.15 19.23
N SER A 133 -10.83 -12.86 18.49
CA SER A 133 -9.93 -13.88 19.03
C SER A 133 -8.50 -13.72 18.51
N CYS A 134 -7.54 -14.11 19.35
CA CYS A 134 -6.14 -14.23 18.98
C CYS A 134 -5.55 -15.49 19.60
N GLU A 135 -5.28 -16.49 18.78
CA GLU A 135 -4.68 -17.75 19.18
C GLU A 135 -3.17 -17.69 18.95
N ALA A 136 -2.39 -17.80 20.02
CA ALA A 136 -0.94 -17.86 19.96
C ALA A 136 -0.44 -19.28 20.32
N PRO A 137 0.65 -19.75 19.71
CA PRO A 137 1.20 -21.07 20.01
C PRO A 137 1.94 -21.06 21.36
N THR A 138 2.25 -22.25 21.89
CA THR A 138 2.97 -22.40 23.17
C THR A 138 4.25 -21.58 23.21
N GLY A 139 4.43 -20.83 24.30
CA GLY A 139 5.57 -19.92 24.50
C GLY A 139 5.30 -18.49 24.03
N TYR A 140 4.19 -18.25 23.33
CA TYR A 140 3.72 -16.91 22.96
C TYR A 140 2.42 -16.57 23.68
N ALA A 141 2.16 -15.29 23.86
CA ALA A 141 0.90 -14.78 24.36
C ALA A 141 0.36 -13.70 23.41
N CYS A 142 -0.94 -13.72 23.17
CA CYS A 142 -1.60 -12.66 22.41
C CYS A 142 -2.67 -11.99 23.26
N THR A 143 -2.52 -10.69 23.48
CA THR A 143 -3.47 -9.88 24.25
C THR A 143 -4.27 -8.98 23.31
N ARG A 144 -5.51 -8.68 23.69
CA ARG A 144 -6.42 -7.81 22.93
C ARG A 144 -6.90 -6.64 23.79
N THR A 145 -6.93 -5.44 23.21
CA THR A 145 -7.59 -4.25 23.77
C THR A 145 -8.44 -3.53 22.71
N GLY A 146 -9.40 -2.72 23.14
CA GLY A 146 -10.31 -2.02 22.24
C GLY A 146 -11.35 -2.93 21.57
N GLY A 147 -11.88 -2.50 20.42
CA GLY A 147 -12.88 -3.23 19.64
C GLY A 147 -14.35 -2.87 19.90
N GLY A 148 -14.63 -1.73 20.54
CA GLY A 148 -16.00 -1.26 20.77
C GLY A 148 -16.56 -0.43 19.62
N GLY A 149 -17.89 -0.39 19.51
CA GLY A 149 -18.63 0.49 18.59
C GLY A 149 -18.80 -0.06 17.16
N ASP A 150 -19.47 0.74 16.33
CA ASP A 150 -19.85 0.36 14.96
C ASP A 150 -18.66 0.42 14.00
N ASN A 151 -17.75 1.37 14.21
CA ASN A 151 -16.49 1.51 13.50
C ASN A 151 -15.37 1.30 14.51
N ALA A 152 -14.96 0.04 14.66
CA ALA A 152 -14.15 -0.40 15.78
C ALA A 152 -12.66 -0.42 15.41
N THR A 153 -11.80 0.00 16.35
CA THR A 153 -10.37 -0.31 16.30
C THR A 153 -10.04 -1.33 17.38
N VAL A 154 -9.50 -2.47 16.97
CA VAL A 154 -9.04 -3.53 17.88
C VAL A 154 -7.53 -3.64 17.83
N ASN A 155 -6.89 -3.66 18.99
CA ASN A 155 -5.45 -3.78 19.11
C ASN A 155 -5.11 -5.17 19.63
N PHE A 156 -4.26 -5.88 18.91
CA PHE A 156 -3.67 -7.15 19.34
C PHE A 156 -2.17 -6.96 19.57
N THR A 157 -1.64 -7.58 20.62
CA THR A 157 -0.21 -7.57 20.91
C THR A 157 0.26 -8.99 21.12
N LEU A 158 1.18 -9.45 20.26
CA LEU A 158 1.87 -10.71 20.41
C LEU A 158 3.17 -10.49 21.19
N THR A 159 3.36 -11.26 22.26
CA THR A 159 4.54 -11.20 23.14
C THR A 159 5.09 -12.60 23.39
N GLY A 160 6.27 -12.68 24.00
CA GLY A 160 6.93 -13.93 24.34
C GLY A 160 7.75 -14.50 23.18
N GLY A 161 7.84 -15.83 23.17
CA GLY A 161 8.69 -16.64 22.31
C GLY A 161 9.50 -17.63 23.16
N PRO A 162 9.91 -18.79 22.60
CA PRO A 162 10.65 -19.77 23.39
C PRO A 162 11.99 -19.19 23.85
N ALA A 163 12.31 -19.34 25.15
CA ALA A 163 13.52 -18.78 25.77
C ALA A 163 14.83 -19.17 25.05
N ALA A 164 14.85 -20.35 24.40
CA ALA A 164 15.96 -20.81 23.57
C ALA A 164 16.27 -19.89 22.37
N PHE A 165 15.28 -19.16 21.84
CA PHE A 165 15.46 -18.19 20.76
C PHE A 165 15.80 -16.79 21.28
N ALA A 166 15.33 -16.42 22.48
CA ALA A 166 15.76 -15.19 23.15
C ALA A 166 17.25 -15.25 23.55
N ALA A 167 17.73 -16.40 24.04
CA ALA A 167 19.14 -16.63 24.33
C ALA A 167 20.03 -16.63 23.07
N ARG A 168 19.51 -17.14 21.94
CA ARG A 168 20.19 -17.02 20.64
C ARG A 168 20.25 -15.58 20.15
N ALA A 169 19.16 -14.81 20.26
CA ALA A 169 19.11 -13.39 19.87
C ALA A 169 20.04 -12.50 20.74
N ALA A 170 20.10 -12.75 22.05
CA ALA A 170 21.02 -12.05 22.95
C ALA A 170 22.50 -12.38 22.68
N SER A 171 22.80 -13.54 22.07
CA SER A 171 24.15 -13.87 21.60
C SER A 171 24.49 -13.31 20.21
N THR A 172 23.50 -12.87 19.41
CA THR A 172 23.71 -12.23 18.09
C THR A 172 23.62 -10.70 18.10
N GLU A 173 23.17 -10.08 19.19
CA GLU A 173 23.19 -8.61 19.34
C GLU A 173 24.59 -8.03 19.63
N MET A 174 25.65 -8.86 19.59
CA MET A 174 27.02 -8.37 19.57
C MET A 174 27.70 -8.80 18.26
N THR A 175 27.69 -7.89 17.27
CA THR A 175 28.60 -7.81 16.10
C THR A 175 28.42 -8.71 14.86
N ALA A 176 27.21 -9.14 14.49
CA ALA A 176 27.00 -9.69 13.14
C ALA A 176 26.76 -8.55 12.13
N GLN A 177 27.84 -7.94 11.61
CA GLN A 177 27.78 -7.33 10.28
C GLN A 177 27.31 -8.43 9.33
N ALA A 178 26.14 -8.27 8.70
CA ALA A 178 25.63 -9.28 7.78
C ALA A 178 26.73 -9.64 6.77
N ALA A 179 27.01 -10.94 6.60
CA ALA A 179 28.01 -11.39 5.63
C ALA A 179 27.58 -11.04 4.20
N ARG A 180 26.26 -10.97 3.96
CA ARG A 180 25.64 -10.56 2.71
C ARG A 180 24.45 -9.66 2.98
N SER A 181 24.29 -8.59 2.21
CA SER A 181 23.07 -7.78 2.20
C SER A 181 22.68 -7.39 0.78
N THR A 182 21.39 -7.20 0.56
CA THR A 182 20.85 -6.72 -0.71
C THR A 182 19.84 -5.63 -0.43
N ALA A 183 20.18 -4.40 -0.81
CA ALA A 183 19.27 -3.28 -0.92
C ALA A 183 18.70 -3.24 -2.34
N VAL A 184 17.38 -3.31 -2.43
CA VAL A 184 16.64 -3.22 -3.68
C VAL A 184 16.00 -1.84 -3.76
N ARG A 185 16.14 -1.20 -4.91
CA ARG A 185 15.36 -0.03 -5.30
C ARG A 185 14.54 -0.35 -6.53
N VAL A 186 13.27 0.03 -6.52
CA VAL A 186 12.40 -0.01 -7.69
C VAL A 186 12.04 1.39 -8.09
N ILE A 187 12.09 1.69 -9.38
CA ILE A 187 11.60 2.92 -9.99
C ILE A 187 10.44 2.54 -10.88
N ASN A 188 9.26 3.08 -10.60
CA ASN A 188 8.05 2.81 -11.35
C ASN A 188 7.83 3.89 -12.42
N ASN A 189 8.31 3.66 -13.64
CA ASN A 189 8.07 4.50 -14.81
C ASN A 189 6.95 3.96 -15.71
N SER A 190 6.19 2.94 -15.29
CA SER A 190 5.17 2.29 -16.15
C SER A 190 3.97 3.18 -16.48
N GLY A 191 3.81 4.29 -15.76
CA GLY A 191 2.61 5.11 -15.79
C GLY A 191 1.42 4.51 -15.01
N THR A 192 1.59 3.36 -14.35
CA THR A 192 0.53 2.65 -13.62
C THR A 192 0.94 2.39 -12.17
N LEU A 193 -0.04 2.34 -11.25
CA LEU A 193 0.21 2.00 -9.85
C LEU A 193 0.64 0.54 -9.73
N LEU A 194 1.70 0.26 -8.95
CA LEU A 194 2.08 -1.09 -8.56
C LEU A 194 1.53 -1.37 -7.15
N ALA A 195 0.66 -2.36 -7.01
CA ALA A 195 0.12 -2.82 -5.74
C ALA A 195 0.73 -4.18 -5.38
N ARG A 196 1.41 -4.26 -4.22
CA ARG A 196 2.14 -5.47 -3.81
C ARG A 196 1.16 -6.61 -3.55
N THR A 197 1.34 -7.71 -4.26
CA THR A 197 0.57 -8.94 -4.09
C THR A 197 1.31 -10.02 -3.31
N GLY A 198 2.63 -9.89 -3.21
CA GLY A 198 3.45 -10.78 -2.39
C GLY A 198 4.84 -10.22 -2.18
N ALA A 199 5.49 -10.64 -1.11
CA ALA A 199 6.94 -10.53 -0.98
C ALA A 199 7.43 -11.79 -0.27
N GLY A 200 8.73 -11.97 -0.12
CA GLY A 200 9.27 -13.00 0.74
C GLY A 200 10.76 -13.17 0.64
N LEU A 201 11.29 -13.90 1.60
CA LEU A 201 12.69 -14.32 1.64
C LEU A 201 12.71 -15.85 1.66
N SER A 202 13.40 -16.46 0.69
CA SER A 202 13.77 -17.87 0.76
C SER A 202 14.87 -18.06 1.82
N HIS A 203 15.74 -17.06 1.96
CA HIS A 203 16.85 -17.01 2.91
C HIS A 203 17.09 -15.57 3.39
N GLY A 204 17.49 -15.42 4.66
CA GLY A 204 17.80 -14.13 5.27
C GLY A 204 16.60 -13.46 5.94
N ILE A 205 16.83 -12.24 6.43
CA ILE A 205 15.84 -11.37 7.08
C ILE A 205 15.74 -10.03 6.37
N TRP A 206 14.63 -9.34 6.56
CA TRP A 206 14.54 -7.94 6.15
C TRP A 206 15.40 -7.06 7.06
N THR A 207 16.33 -6.32 6.45
CA THR A 207 17.20 -5.37 7.15
C THR A 207 16.36 -4.26 7.74
N ALA A 208 16.45 -4.04 9.07
CA ALA A 208 15.83 -2.91 9.76
C ALA A 208 14.35 -2.64 9.38
N ASN A 209 13.58 -3.70 9.10
CA ASN A 209 12.17 -3.62 8.69
C ASN A 209 11.95 -2.90 7.34
N SER A 210 12.98 -2.84 6.50
CA SER A 210 12.93 -2.31 5.15
C SER A 210 12.26 -3.34 4.23
N LEU A 211 10.93 -3.42 4.32
CA LEU A 211 10.08 -4.29 3.51
C LEU A 211 9.74 -3.60 2.17
N PRO A 212 9.52 -4.35 1.09
CA PRO A 212 8.96 -3.78 -0.14
C PRO A 212 7.64 -3.10 0.22
N PRO A 213 7.34 -1.86 -0.18
CA PRO A 213 6.10 -1.18 0.22
C PRO A 213 4.86 -1.78 -0.46
N SER A 214 3.68 -1.55 0.11
CA SER A 214 2.40 -2.05 -0.43
C SER A 214 2.01 -1.38 -1.73
N LEU A 215 2.42 -0.13 -1.95
CA LEU A 215 2.12 0.65 -3.14
C LEU A 215 3.37 1.35 -3.65
N ILE A 216 3.53 1.41 -4.97
CA ILE A 216 4.53 2.24 -5.65
C ILE A 216 3.81 3.05 -6.72
N ASN A 217 3.63 4.34 -6.48
CA ASN A 217 2.90 5.23 -7.39
C ASN A 217 3.63 5.39 -8.75
N PRO A 218 2.92 5.71 -9.84
CA PRO A 218 3.55 6.09 -11.10
C PRO A 218 4.56 7.23 -10.92
N GLY A 219 5.73 7.10 -11.51
CA GLY A 219 6.85 8.05 -11.39
C GLY A 219 7.58 7.99 -10.04
N ALA A 220 7.17 7.15 -9.10
CA ALA A 220 7.79 7.06 -7.78
C ALA A 220 8.85 5.95 -7.70
N GLY A 221 9.73 6.09 -6.71
CA GLY A 221 10.68 5.05 -6.32
C GLY A 221 10.35 4.45 -4.96
N ALA A 222 10.70 3.18 -4.77
CA ALA A 222 10.62 2.47 -3.50
C ALA A 222 11.95 1.77 -3.20
N SER A 223 12.24 1.53 -1.94
CA SER A 223 13.42 0.76 -1.56
C SER A 223 13.13 -0.15 -0.37
N TRP A 224 13.79 -1.29 -0.36
CA TRP A 224 13.75 -2.29 0.69
C TRP A 224 15.10 -2.99 0.79
N ALA A 225 15.34 -3.73 1.88
CA ALA A 225 16.61 -4.39 2.08
C ALA A 225 16.47 -5.68 2.85
N SER A 226 17.32 -6.65 2.51
CA SER A 226 17.43 -7.93 3.19
C SER A 226 18.88 -8.28 3.48
N GLU A 227 19.12 -9.10 4.49
CA GLU A 227 20.44 -9.46 4.97
C GLU A 227 20.50 -10.92 5.42
N SER A 228 21.69 -11.51 5.33
CA SER A 228 21.95 -12.86 5.81
C SER A 228 21.82 -12.94 7.34
N GLU A 229 21.12 -13.95 7.85
CA GLU A 229 20.92 -14.15 9.30
C GLU A 229 21.60 -15.43 9.84
N GLY A 230 22.39 -16.13 9.00
CA GLY A 230 22.98 -17.44 9.31
C GLY A 230 24.46 -17.57 8.96
N PHE A 231 25.07 -18.65 9.45
CA PHE A 231 26.46 -19.00 9.15
C PHE A 231 26.57 -19.53 7.73
N MET A 232 27.41 -18.88 6.89
CA MET A 232 27.62 -19.24 5.49
C MET A 232 26.35 -19.19 4.61
N THR A 233 25.39 -18.33 4.96
CA THR A 233 24.15 -18.13 4.17
C THR A 233 24.15 -16.79 3.45
N GLY A 234 23.47 -16.72 2.30
CA GLY A 234 23.17 -15.48 1.59
C GLY A 234 21.83 -14.87 1.97
N THR A 235 21.36 -13.90 1.18
CA THR A 235 19.97 -13.41 1.21
C THR A 235 19.32 -13.64 -0.14
N GLU A 236 18.12 -14.19 -0.15
CA GLU A 236 17.35 -14.47 -1.36
C GLU A 236 15.89 -14.11 -1.11
N GLY A 237 15.28 -13.40 -2.05
CA GLY A 237 13.88 -13.02 -1.92
C GLY A 237 13.19 -12.63 -3.20
N TYR A 238 11.92 -12.28 -3.03
CA TYR A 238 11.06 -11.80 -4.08
C TYR A 238 10.11 -10.69 -3.60
N ALA A 239 9.63 -9.90 -4.55
CA ALA A 239 8.52 -8.97 -4.39
C ALA A 239 7.67 -8.99 -5.66
N ASN A 240 6.39 -9.31 -5.51
CA ASN A 240 5.40 -9.36 -6.57
C ASN A 240 4.42 -8.21 -6.41
N TYR A 241 4.08 -7.59 -7.54
CA TYR A 241 3.12 -6.50 -7.63
C TYR A 241 2.13 -6.79 -8.76
N THR A 242 0.89 -6.32 -8.62
CA THR A 242 -0.06 -6.20 -9.72
C THR A 242 -0.08 -4.76 -10.19
N MET A 243 -0.14 -4.57 -11.51
CA MET A 243 -0.27 -3.25 -12.11
C MET A 243 -1.74 -2.85 -12.23
N ALA A 244 -2.04 -1.57 -12.00
CA ALA A 244 -3.35 -1.02 -12.36
C ALA A 244 -3.56 -1.20 -13.87
N GLY A 245 -4.66 -1.85 -14.26
CA GLY A 245 -4.92 -2.27 -15.65
C GLY A 245 -4.62 -3.75 -15.94
N GLY A 246 -4.03 -4.47 -14.98
CA GLY A 246 -3.81 -5.92 -15.04
C GLY A 246 -2.35 -6.31 -15.30
N GLY A 247 -2.03 -7.55 -14.92
CA GLY A 247 -0.71 -8.16 -15.09
C GLY A 247 0.20 -8.03 -13.85
N THR A 248 1.22 -8.89 -13.81
CA THR A 248 2.06 -9.09 -12.62
C THR A 248 3.50 -8.66 -12.89
N VAL A 249 4.05 -7.85 -12.00
CA VAL A 249 5.47 -7.53 -11.91
C VAL A 249 6.09 -8.43 -10.85
N SER A 250 7.11 -9.20 -11.20
CA SER A 250 7.85 -10.08 -10.29
C SER A 250 9.30 -9.64 -10.23
N ILE A 251 9.79 -9.36 -9.03
CA ILE A 251 11.16 -8.92 -8.75
C ILE A 251 11.79 -9.96 -7.85
N ARG A 252 12.95 -10.50 -8.22
CA ARG A 252 13.68 -11.49 -7.43
C ARG A 252 15.15 -11.09 -7.29
N TRP A 253 15.75 -11.45 -6.16
CA TRP A 253 17.17 -11.31 -5.90
C TRP A 253 17.70 -12.54 -5.17
N ASP A 254 18.95 -12.86 -5.46
CA ASP A 254 19.75 -13.90 -4.82
C ASP A 254 21.17 -13.33 -4.67
N ASN A 255 21.59 -13.08 -3.42
CA ASN A 255 22.95 -12.72 -3.06
C ASN A 255 23.52 -13.84 -2.20
N PRO A 256 24.08 -14.88 -2.83
CA PRO A 256 24.52 -16.08 -2.13
C PRO A 256 25.76 -15.80 -1.30
N PHE A 257 26.02 -16.66 -0.31
CA PHE A 257 27.27 -16.58 0.46
C PHE A 257 28.53 -16.72 -0.41
N SER A 258 28.44 -17.55 -1.46
CA SER A 258 29.50 -17.76 -2.45
C SER A 258 28.86 -17.90 -3.83
N GLY A 259 29.45 -17.24 -4.83
CA GLY A 259 28.94 -17.20 -6.20
C GLY A 259 28.58 -15.77 -6.63
N SER A 260 27.95 -15.67 -7.81
CA SER A 260 27.50 -14.38 -8.35
C SER A 260 26.07 -14.08 -7.93
N ASN A 261 25.79 -12.81 -7.66
CA ASN A 261 24.44 -12.33 -7.41
C ASN A 261 23.56 -12.52 -8.65
N LYS A 262 22.30 -12.89 -8.45
CA LYS A 262 21.30 -13.04 -9.51
C LYS A 262 20.12 -12.14 -9.24
N TYR A 263 19.61 -11.54 -10.30
CA TYR A 263 18.48 -10.63 -10.25
C TYR A 263 17.55 -10.92 -11.41
N GLU A 264 16.26 -10.91 -11.13
CA GLU A 264 15.24 -11.14 -12.14
C GLU A 264 14.13 -10.11 -11.98
N CYS A 265 13.67 -9.56 -13.10
CA CYS A 265 12.52 -8.67 -13.13
C CYS A 265 11.65 -9.01 -14.32
N GLN A 266 10.47 -9.56 -14.05
CA GLN A 266 9.48 -9.92 -15.06
C GLN A 266 8.32 -8.93 -14.98
N VAL A 267 7.90 -8.42 -16.14
CA VAL A 267 6.79 -7.48 -16.28
C VAL A 267 5.94 -7.92 -17.49
N PRO A 268 4.62 -7.65 -17.50
CA PRO A 268 3.78 -8.05 -18.62
C PRO A 268 3.95 -7.07 -19.79
N ALA A 269 3.74 -7.54 -21.02
CA ALA A 269 3.79 -6.69 -22.20
C ALA A 269 2.71 -5.59 -22.14
N PRO A 270 2.96 -4.39 -22.70
CA PRO A 270 4.14 -3.96 -23.45
C PRO A 270 5.31 -3.45 -22.58
N HIS A 271 5.19 -3.53 -21.24
CA HIS A 271 6.18 -2.98 -20.31
C HIS A 271 7.51 -3.74 -20.37
N ARG A 272 8.57 -3.08 -19.89
CA ARG A 272 9.92 -3.62 -19.84
C ARG A 272 10.56 -3.30 -18.50
N CYS A 273 11.33 -4.25 -17.98
CA CYS A 273 12.11 -4.03 -16.78
C CYS A 273 13.60 -4.01 -17.11
N THR A 274 14.31 -3.05 -16.56
CA THR A 274 15.78 -2.99 -16.61
C THR A 274 16.36 -3.13 -15.21
N THR A 275 17.48 -3.84 -15.12
CA THR A 275 18.20 -4.08 -13.87
C THR A 275 19.58 -3.46 -13.96
N SER A 276 20.01 -2.78 -12.90
CA SER A 276 21.33 -2.15 -12.82
C SER A 276 21.92 -2.25 -11.41
N GLY A 277 23.25 -2.27 -11.34
CA GLY A 277 23.97 -2.45 -10.07
C GLY A 277 23.96 -3.90 -9.58
N GLY A 278 24.02 -4.08 -8.27
CA GLY A 278 23.87 -5.38 -7.62
C GLY A 278 25.14 -6.22 -7.50
N ALA A 279 26.33 -5.64 -7.69
CA ALA A 279 27.59 -6.36 -7.45
C ALA A 279 28.02 -6.33 -5.98
N GLY A 280 28.89 -7.27 -5.59
CA GLY A 280 29.51 -7.31 -4.26
C GLY A 280 28.63 -7.94 -3.17
N ASP A 281 29.21 -7.98 -1.97
CA ASP A 281 28.65 -8.69 -0.81
C ASP A 281 27.48 -7.92 -0.18
N ASN A 282 27.57 -6.58 -0.20
CA ASN A 282 26.52 -5.65 0.21
C ASN A 282 25.99 -4.96 -1.05
N ALA A 283 25.12 -5.67 -1.75
CA ALA A 283 24.67 -5.31 -3.07
C ALA A 283 23.56 -4.24 -3.02
N TYR A 284 23.66 -3.25 -3.90
CA TYR A 284 22.58 -2.30 -4.18
C TYR A 284 22.12 -2.49 -5.63
N VAL A 285 20.90 -3.00 -5.82
CA VAL A 285 20.31 -3.26 -7.14
C VAL A 285 19.14 -2.32 -7.39
N THR A 286 19.08 -1.74 -8.59
CA THR A 286 17.95 -0.92 -9.04
C THR A 286 17.23 -1.60 -10.20
N PHE A 287 15.92 -1.77 -10.05
CA PHE A 287 15.01 -2.17 -11.10
C PHE A 287 14.20 -0.96 -11.57
N ALA A 288 14.13 -0.73 -12.88
CA ALA A 288 13.24 0.26 -13.47
C ALA A 288 12.17 -0.42 -14.33
N VAL A 289 10.91 -0.27 -13.94
CA VAL A 289 9.74 -0.76 -14.67
C VAL A 289 9.28 0.37 -15.59
N ASN A 290 9.21 0.14 -16.90
CA ASN A 290 8.87 1.15 -17.92
C ASN A 290 7.71 0.65 -18.78
#